data_AF-A0A8S9SUZ4-F1
#
_entry.id   AF-A0A8S9SUZ4-F1
#
_cell.length_a   1.000
_cell.length_b   1.000
_cell.length_c   1.000
_cell.angle_alpha   90.00
_cell.angle_beta   90.00
_cell.angle_gamma   90.00
#
_symmetry.space_group_name_H-M   'P 1'
#
loop_
_entity.id
_entity.type
_entity.pdbx_description
1 polymer ?
#
loop_
_entity_poly.entity_id
_entity_poly.type
_entity_poly.pdbx_seq_one_letter_code
_entity_poly.pdbx_strand_id
1 'polypeptide(L)'
;MRNWGKLFGNAISPEWNDNAVSLLQPARSRLDTVLRRMVFQTVLYSIWRERNSRRHGGVWVTTEKISRSIDKQIRNRITSLRYAWDHPLKGLMGRWFEVN
;
A
#
# COMPACT_ATOMS: atom_id res chain seq x y z
N MET A 1 -6.52 -7.58 -12.84
CA MET A 1 -6.22 -6.84 -11.60
C MET A 1 -5.02 -7.51 -10.93
N ARG A 2 -3.99 -6.75 -10.57
CA ARG A 2 -2.84 -7.26 -9.82
C ARG A 2 -3.29 -7.50 -8.36
N ASN A 3 -3.19 -8.74 -7.89
CA ASN A 3 -3.90 -9.21 -6.69
C ASN A 3 -3.09 -8.94 -5.41
N TRP A 4 -3.31 -7.77 -4.81
CA TRP A 4 -2.83 -7.40 -3.47
C TRP A 4 -3.37 -8.28 -2.32
N GLY A 5 -4.26 -9.24 -2.63
CA GLY A 5 -4.94 -10.11 -1.67
C GLY A 5 -3.99 -10.96 -0.82
N LYS A 6 -2.75 -11.22 -1.27
CA LYS A 6 -1.76 -11.94 -0.45
C LYS A 6 -1.29 -11.16 0.78
N LEU A 7 -1.35 -9.82 0.74
CA LEU A 7 -0.86 -8.96 1.81
C LEU A 7 -1.91 -8.73 2.91
N PHE A 8 -3.19 -8.62 2.52
CA PHE A 8 -4.31 -8.35 3.43
C PHE A 8 -5.16 -9.60 3.75
N GLY A 9 -5.06 -10.66 2.94
CA GLY A 9 -5.81 -11.91 3.14
C GLY A 9 -7.33 -11.70 3.14
N ASN A 10 -8.03 -12.50 3.94
CA ASN A 10 -9.49 -12.41 4.14
C ASN A 10 -9.90 -11.24 5.06
N ALA A 11 -8.97 -10.38 5.48
CA ALA A 11 -9.23 -9.31 6.44
C ALA A 11 -9.76 -8.02 5.77
N ILE A 12 -10.11 -8.07 4.48
CA ILE A 12 -10.76 -6.96 3.79
C ILE A 12 -12.25 -7.08 4.06
N SER A 13 -12.79 -6.15 4.85
CA SER A 13 -14.22 -6.06 5.13
C SER A 13 -14.79 -4.78 4.49
N PRO A 14 -16.09 -4.74 4.14
CA PRO A 14 -16.75 -3.51 3.71
C PRO A 14 -16.84 -2.45 4.83
N GLU A 15 -16.72 -2.85 6.10
CA GLU A 15 -16.71 -1.99 7.27
C GLU A 15 -15.33 -1.32 7.46
N TRP A 16 -15.30 0.01 7.45
CA TRP A 16 -14.06 0.78 7.62
C TRP A 16 -13.35 0.52 8.96
N ASN A 17 -14.13 0.33 10.02
CA ASN A 17 -13.59 0.10 11.35
C ASN A 17 -12.82 -1.22 11.42
N ASP A 18 -13.33 -2.27 10.78
CA ASP A 18 -12.70 -3.59 10.78
C ASP A 18 -11.38 -3.57 10.02
N ASN A 19 -11.33 -2.84 8.90
CA ASN A 19 -10.09 -2.60 8.17
C ASN A 19 -9.06 -1.83 9.02
N ALA A 20 -9.51 -0.81 9.76
CA ALA A 20 -8.63 -0.03 10.64
C ALA A 20 -8.08 -0.88 11.79
N VAL A 21 -8.93 -1.68 12.44
CA VAL A 21 -8.54 -2.61 13.51
C VAL A 21 -7.55 -3.66 12.98
N SER A 22 -7.81 -4.22 11.80
CA SER A 22 -6.94 -5.19 11.13
C SER A 22 -5.51 -4.67 10.89
N LEU A 23 -5.35 -3.37 10.61
CA LEU A 23 -4.03 -2.72 10.45
C LEU A 23 -3.26 -2.52 11.76
N LEU A 24 -3.99 -2.46 12.88
CA LEU A 24 -3.40 -2.37 14.22
C LEU A 24 -2.88 -3.73 14.68
N GLN A 25 -3.51 -4.82 14.21
CA GLN A 25 -3.07 -6.17 14.54
C GLN A 25 -1.71 -6.50 13.92
N PRO A 26 -0.81 -7.19 14.65
CA PRO A 26 0.46 -7.65 14.11
C PRO A 26 0.27 -8.54 12.88
N ALA A 27 1.10 -8.31 11.86
CA ALA A 27 1.18 -9.20 10.71
C ALA A 27 2.02 -10.45 11.02
N ARG A 28 2.07 -11.40 10.06
CA ARG A 28 2.95 -12.57 10.11
C ARG A 28 4.43 -12.20 10.28
N SER A 29 4.83 -11.02 9.81
CA SER A 29 6.18 -10.50 9.94
C SER A 29 6.20 -8.98 10.12
N ARG A 30 7.32 -8.45 10.62
CA ARG A 30 7.56 -6.99 10.68
C ARG A 30 7.46 -6.35 9.30
N LEU A 31 7.99 -7.00 8.26
CA LEU A 31 7.93 -6.52 6.87
C LEU A 31 6.47 -6.44 6.38
N ASP A 32 5.67 -7.48 6.65
CA ASP A 32 4.25 -7.48 6.27
C ASP A 32 3.46 -6.39 7.01
N THR A 33 3.77 -6.14 8.29
CA THR A 33 3.12 -5.06 9.07
C THR A 33 3.39 -3.71 8.43
N VAL A 34 4.65 -3.44 8.08
CA VAL A 34 5.06 -2.18 7.43
C VAL A 34 4.44 -2.06 6.05
N LEU A 35 4.50 -3.10 5.23
CA LEU A 35 3.92 -3.11 3.88
C LEU A 35 2.41 -2.87 3.91
N ARG A 36 1.65 -3.55 4.78
CA ARG A 36 0.20 -3.33 4.93
C ARG A 36 -0.13 -1.86 5.19
N ARG A 37 0.56 -1.25 6.16
CA ARG A 37 0.36 0.15 6.53
C ARG A 37 0.73 1.09 5.39
N MET A 38 1.87 0.87 4.73
CA MET A 38 2.30 1.66 3.57
C MET A 38 1.30 1.59 2.42
N VAL A 39 0.83 0.38 2.08
CA VAL A 39 -0.15 0.18 1.01
C VAL A 39 -1.47 0.86 1.36
N PHE A 40 -1.98 0.65 2.57
CA PHE A 40 -3.22 1.25 3.01
C PHE A 40 -3.18 2.78 2.92
N GLN A 41 -2.12 3.40 3.46
CA GLN A 41 -1.92 4.85 3.38
C GLN A 41 -1.85 5.34 1.92
N THR A 42 -1.12 4.62 1.07
CA THR A 42 -0.94 5.01 -0.34
C THR A 42 -2.24 4.87 -1.14
N VAL A 43 -3.03 3.83 -0.89
CA VAL A 43 -4.35 3.62 -1.50
C VAL A 43 -5.30 4.75 -1.09
N LEU A 44 -5.40 5.00 0.22
CA LEU A 44 -6.33 6.00 0.76
C LEU A 44 -5.99 7.41 0.25
N TYR A 45 -4.70 7.75 0.24
CA TYR A 45 -4.21 8.99 -0.36
C TYR A 45 -4.50 9.08 -1.86
N SER A 46 -4.29 7.99 -2.61
CA SER A 46 -4.52 7.98 -4.06
C SER A 46 -5.99 8.18 -4.40
N ILE A 47 -6.91 7.54 -3.67
CA ILE A 47 -8.37 7.71 -3.82
C ILE A 47 -8.77 9.15 -3.48
N TRP A 48 -8.28 9.67 -2.35
CA TRP A 48 -8.57 11.05 -1.95
C TRP A 48 -8.08 12.05 -3.01
N ARG A 49 -6.82 11.92 -3.47
CA ARG A 49 -6.22 12.80 -4.48
C ARG A 49 -7.03 12.76 -5.78
N GLU A 50 -7.44 11.57 -6.21
CA GLU A 50 -8.21 11.37 -7.43
C GLU A 50 -9.58 12.05 -7.35
N ARG A 51 -10.32 11.81 -6.26
CA ARG A 51 -11.62 12.45 -6.02
C ARG A 51 -11.49 13.95 -5.91
N ASN A 52 -10.45 14.44 -5.24
CA ASN A 52 -10.20 15.87 -5.12
C ASN A 52 -9.89 16.50 -6.48
N SER A 53 -9.08 15.84 -7.31
CA SER A 53 -8.80 16.27 -8.69
C SER A 53 -10.10 16.40 -9.48
N ARG A 54 -11.01 15.41 -9.42
CA ARG A 54 -12.31 15.49 -10.10
C ARG A 54 -13.15 16.67 -9.62
N ARG A 55 -13.20 16.92 -8.30
CA ARG A 55 -13.95 18.05 -7.72
C ARG A 55 -13.45 19.41 -8.21
N HIS A 56 -12.18 19.52 -8.59
CA HIS A 56 -11.55 20.74 -9.10
C HIS A 56 -11.38 20.73 -10.63
N GLY A 57 -12.20 19.97 -11.37
CA GLY A 57 -12.20 19.97 -12.84
C GLY A 57 -11.05 19.20 -13.49
N GLY A 58 -10.30 18.42 -12.72
CA GLY A 58 -9.24 17.56 -13.23
C GLY A 58 -9.75 16.34 -14.00
N VAL A 59 -8.85 15.72 -14.76
CA VAL A 59 -9.16 14.56 -15.62
C VAL A 59 -9.35 13.29 -14.78
N TRP A 60 -10.31 12.46 -15.20
CA TRP A 60 -10.52 11.15 -14.61
C TRP A 60 -9.33 10.23 -14.82
N VAL A 61 -8.94 9.53 -13.76
CA VAL A 61 -7.83 8.57 -13.80
C VAL A 61 -8.39 7.16 -13.66
N THR A 62 -8.01 6.25 -14.56
CA THR A 62 -8.48 4.87 -14.48
C THR A 62 -7.88 4.13 -13.29
N THR A 63 -8.60 3.11 -12.80
CA THR A 63 -8.16 2.26 -11.69
C THR A 63 -6.80 1.61 -11.97
N GLU A 64 -6.51 1.24 -13.22
CA GLU A 64 -5.23 0.66 -13.65
C GLU A 64 -4.09 1.66 -13.50
N LYS A 65 -4.33 2.94 -13.85
CA LYS A 65 -3.34 4.00 -13.72
C LYS A 65 -3.09 4.35 -12.26
N ILE A 66 -4.14 4.38 -11.42
CA ILE A 66 -4.01 4.52 -9.96
C ILE A 66 -3.20 3.36 -9.38
N SER A 67 -3.52 2.12 -9.75
CA SER A 67 -2.83 0.92 -9.27
C SER A 67 -1.34 0.92 -9.64
N ARG A 68 -1.01 1.29 -10.89
CA ARG A 68 0.39 1.46 -11.32
C ARG A 68 1.12 2.57 -10.55
N SER A 69 0.42 3.67 -10.26
CA SER A 69 0.96 4.76 -9.45
C SER A 69 1.25 4.32 -8.02
N ILE A 70 0.34 3.55 -7.40
CA ILE A 70 0.55 2.97 -6.07
C ILE A 70 1.79 2.07 -6.06
N ASP A 71 1.89 1.15 -7.03
CA ASP A 71 3.06 0.26 -7.16
C ASP A 71 4.39 1.03 -7.30
N LYS A 72 4.39 2.11 -8.09
CA LYS A 72 5.55 3.00 -8.20
C LYS A 72 5.84 3.74 -6.89
N GLN A 73 4.83 4.28 -6.22
CA GLN A 73 4.98 5.02 -4.97
C GLN A 73 5.54 4.15 -3.84
N ILE A 74 5.05 2.91 -3.71
CA ILE A 74 5.57 1.96 -2.71
C ILE A 74 7.04 1.65 -2.98
N ARG A 75 7.40 1.26 -4.22
CA ARG A 75 8.79 0.99 -4.59
C ARG A 75 9.69 2.20 -4.32
N ASN A 76 9.27 3.39 -4.73
CA ASN A 76 10.03 4.62 -4.49
C ASN A 76 10.21 4.89 -2.99
N ARG A 77 9.16 4.70 -2.18
CA ARG A 77 9.23 4.88 -0.74
C ARG A 77 10.18 3.87 -0.10
N ILE A 78 10.14 2.61 -0.51
CA ILE A 78 11.07 1.56 -0.03
C ILE A 78 12.52 1.94 -0.39
N THR A 79 12.77 2.32 -1.64
CA THR A 79 14.12 2.73 -2.10
C THR A 79 14.62 3.96 -1.33
N SER A 80 13.74 4.90 -0.99
CA SER A 80 14.11 6.11 -0.23
C SER A 80 14.48 5.86 1.24
N LEU A 81 14.18 4.68 1.80
CA LEU A 81 14.53 4.35 3.18
C LEU A 81 16.05 4.24 3.41
N ARG A 82 16.86 4.17 2.34
CA ARG A 82 18.34 4.16 2.37
C ARG A 82 18.89 3.25 3.48
N TYR A 83 18.66 1.95 3.36
CA TYR A 83 19.08 0.97 4.37
C TYR A 83 20.55 1.15 4.77
N ALA A 84 20.78 1.44 6.05
CA ALA A 84 22.08 1.22 6.67
C ALA A 84 22.41 -0.28 6.67
N TRP A 85 23.68 -0.63 6.86
CA TRP A 85 24.07 -2.02 7.08
C TRP A 85 23.28 -2.58 8.27
N ASP A 86 22.65 -3.75 8.07
CA ASP A 86 21.76 -4.44 9.02
C ASP A 86 20.44 -3.75 9.40
N HIS A 87 19.90 -2.90 8.52
CA HIS A 87 18.61 -2.27 8.81
C HIS A 87 17.48 -3.31 8.98
N PRO A 88 16.60 -3.19 10.00
CA PRO A 88 15.55 -4.19 10.30
C PRO A 88 14.44 -4.33 9.23
N LEU A 89 14.46 -3.44 8.23
CA LEU A 89 13.56 -3.50 7.07
C LEU A 89 14.29 -3.94 5.79
N LYS A 90 15.55 -4.39 5.90
CA LYS A 90 16.28 -5.06 4.80
C LYS A 90 15.40 -6.21 4.30
N GLY A 91 15.10 -6.20 3.00
CA GLY A 91 14.20 -7.17 2.38
C GLY A 91 12.78 -6.69 2.09
N LEU A 92 12.39 -5.48 2.50
CA LEU A 92 11.04 -4.94 2.22
C LEU A 92 10.70 -4.90 0.72
N MET A 93 11.69 -4.60 -0.13
CA MET A 93 11.54 -4.61 -1.59
C MET A 93 11.33 -6.03 -2.14
N GLY A 94 12.12 -7.00 -1.67
CA GLY A 94 11.95 -8.41 -2.06
C GLY A 94 10.57 -8.91 -1.64
N ARG A 95 10.19 -8.63 -0.39
CA ARG A 95 8.87 -8.97 0.13
C ARG A 95 7.73 -8.31 -0.66
N TRP A 96 7.91 -7.07 -1.13
CA TRP A 96 6.95 -6.40 -2.01
C TRP A 96 6.73 -7.18 -3.31
N PHE A 97 7.80 -7.62 -3.97
CA PHE A 97 7.69 -8.41 -5.21
C PHE A 97 7.07 -9.79 -5.01
N GLU A 98 7.21 -10.40 -3.83
CA GLU A 98 6.58 -11.69 -3.52
C GLU A 98 5.05 -11.59 -3.40
N VAL A 99 4.55 -10.46 -2.89
CA VAL A 99 3.12 -10.27 -2.56
C VAL A 99 2.32 -9.48 -3.61
N ASN A 100 2.99 -8.92 -4.64
CA ASN A 100 2.42 -8.03 -5.67
C ASN A 100 2.57 -8.56 -7.11
#